data_AF-A0A7C1VDD3-F1
#
_entry.id   AF-A0A7C1VDD3-F1
#
_cell.length_a   1.000
_cell.length_b   1.000
_cell.length_c   1.000
_cell.angle_alpha   90.00
_cell.angle_beta   90.00
_cell.angle_gamma   90.00
#
_symmetry.space_group_name_H-M   'P 1'
#
loop_
_entity.id
_entity.type
_entity.pdbx_description
1 polymer ?
#
loop_
_entity_poly.entity_id
_entity_poly.type
_entity_poly.pdbx_seq_one_letter_code
_entity_poly.pdbx_strand_id
1 'polypeptide(L)'
;MKEEMPLLISAEPTTTLGEALHLMHEYNITQISVITHRKSVGSLNNSSLMTIMHDGIDFANQQVHAVMSKPLPEIDIHSDHAEAYRILLSGNSAIVVCENDLPVALLTRIDLIDFWVKRYAKYGIRFHFLDTHSAEEIVRAITERTRMIWIESPTNPLLNIVDIGLLAKKKTSNIWLVVDNTFATPFFQRPLTLGPDIIVHSTTKYLGGHSGLLSLLNDS
;
A
#
# COMPACT_ATOMS: atom_id res chain seq x y z
N MET A 1 4.82 4.53 -25.00
CA MET A 1 5.87 3.67 -24.43
C MET A 1 6.15 4.20 -23.03
N LYS A 2 5.71 3.52 -21.97
CA LYS A 2 6.33 3.74 -20.65
C LYS A 2 7.63 2.96 -20.70
N GLU A 3 8.77 3.61 -20.52
CA GLU A 3 10.03 2.91 -20.30
C GLU A 3 9.86 1.94 -19.14
N GLU A 4 10.46 0.75 -19.22
CA GLU A 4 10.45 -0.21 -18.11
C GLU A 4 11.12 0.47 -16.92
N MET A 5 10.40 0.58 -15.80
CA MET A 5 10.97 1.14 -14.59
C MET A 5 12.17 0.29 -14.15
N PRO A 6 13.31 0.92 -13.83
CA PRO A 6 14.46 0.19 -13.30
C PRO A 6 14.07 -0.50 -11.99
N LEU A 7 14.55 -1.73 -11.80
CA LEU A 7 14.24 -2.55 -10.61
C LEU A 7 14.73 -1.93 -9.31
N LEU A 8 15.78 -1.10 -9.38
CA LEU A 8 16.35 -0.37 -8.26
C LEU A 8 16.62 1.08 -8.66
N ILE A 9 15.99 2.00 -7.94
CA ILE A 9 16.27 3.43 -8.01
C ILE A 9 16.97 3.80 -6.70
N SER A 10 18.13 4.44 -6.80
CA SER A 10 18.94 4.78 -5.64
C SER A 10 19.67 6.11 -5.83
N ALA A 11 20.07 6.72 -4.71
CA ALA A 11 20.93 7.90 -4.67
C ALA A 11 22.24 7.55 -3.95
N GLU A 12 23.31 8.28 -4.25
CA GLU A 12 24.53 8.20 -3.47
C GLU A 12 24.44 9.15 -2.26
N PRO A 13 25.20 8.91 -1.18
CA PRO A 13 25.25 9.82 -0.03
C PRO A 13 25.61 11.26 -0.44
N THR A 14 26.47 11.42 -1.45
CA THR A 14 26.96 12.70 -1.97
C THR A 14 26.03 13.38 -2.96
N THR A 15 24.99 12.69 -3.44
CA THR A 15 23.95 13.26 -4.32
C THR A 15 23.29 14.45 -3.63
N THR A 16 22.98 15.50 -4.39
CA THR A 16 22.26 16.66 -3.85
C THR A 16 20.79 16.30 -3.57
N LEU A 17 20.16 16.99 -2.63
CA LEU A 17 18.73 16.77 -2.38
C LEU A 17 17.85 17.13 -3.59
N GLY A 18 18.25 18.13 -4.38
CA GLY A 18 17.55 18.48 -5.61
C GLY A 18 17.53 17.34 -6.63
N GLU A 19 18.67 16.68 -6.85
CA GLU A 19 18.77 15.51 -7.73
C GLU A 19 17.96 14.33 -7.20
N ALA A 20 18.05 14.05 -5.88
CA ALA A 20 17.29 12.97 -5.26
C ALA A 20 15.78 13.21 -5.36
N LEU A 21 15.30 14.45 -5.16
CA LEU A 21 13.90 14.81 -5.38
C LEU A 21 13.48 14.67 -6.83
N HIS A 22 14.36 15.02 -7.77
CA HIS A 22 14.06 14.86 -9.18
C HIS A 22 13.84 13.39 -9.52
N LEU A 23 14.70 12.48 -9.05
CA LEU A 23 14.51 11.04 -9.22
C LEU A 23 13.20 10.56 -8.58
N MET A 24 12.90 11.02 -7.35
CA MET A 24 11.65 10.67 -6.67
C MET A 24 10.42 11.10 -7.47
N HIS A 25 10.45 12.31 -8.04
CA HIS A 25 9.37 12.84 -8.87
C HIS A 25 9.25 12.11 -10.21
N GLU A 26 10.38 11.91 -10.90
CA GLU A 26 10.46 11.25 -12.21
C GLU A 26 9.87 9.85 -12.18
N TYR A 27 10.23 9.07 -11.15
CA TYR A 27 9.75 7.70 -10.99
C TYR A 27 8.48 7.60 -10.12
N ASN A 28 7.92 8.73 -9.69
CA ASN A 28 6.74 8.80 -8.83
C ASN A 28 6.84 7.91 -7.58
N ILE A 29 7.98 7.96 -6.91
CA ILE A 29 8.28 7.21 -5.68
C ILE A 29 8.38 8.17 -4.48
N THR A 30 7.89 7.72 -3.32
CA THR A 30 7.93 8.51 -2.07
C THR A 30 9.11 8.14 -1.17
N GLN A 31 9.94 7.21 -1.63
CA GLN A 31 11.12 6.73 -0.93
C GLN A 31 12.16 6.20 -1.92
N ILE A 32 13.43 6.46 -1.62
CA ILE A 32 14.58 5.99 -2.39
C ILE A 32 15.63 5.40 -1.44
N SER A 33 16.31 4.34 -1.89
CA SER A 33 17.42 3.74 -1.14
C SER A 33 18.70 4.56 -1.34
N VAL A 34 19.48 4.77 -0.29
CA VAL A 34 20.79 5.43 -0.40
C VAL A 34 21.86 4.36 -0.40
N ILE A 35 22.61 4.27 -1.51
CA ILE A 35 23.56 3.19 -1.76
C ILE A 35 24.96 3.79 -1.97
N THR A 36 25.96 3.19 -1.34
CA THR A 36 27.37 3.48 -1.60
C THR A 36 28.16 2.19 -1.61
N HIS A 37 29.15 2.08 -2.51
CA HIS A 37 29.98 0.87 -2.63
C HIS A 37 29.14 -0.43 -2.69
N ARG A 38 28.00 -0.38 -3.39
CA ARG A 38 27.03 -1.48 -3.51
C ARG A 38 26.41 -1.97 -2.19
N LYS A 39 26.31 -1.11 -1.18
CA LYS A 39 25.61 -1.39 0.07
C LYS A 39 24.56 -0.32 0.36
N SER A 40 23.41 -0.74 0.88
CA SER A 40 22.41 0.16 1.43
C SER A 40 22.96 0.79 2.71
N VAL A 41 23.07 2.11 2.72
CA VAL A 41 23.61 2.88 3.87
C VAL A 41 22.60 3.86 4.45
N GLY A 42 21.46 4.05 3.79
CA GLY A 42 20.41 4.92 4.28
C GLY A 42 19.16 4.83 3.43
N SER A 43 18.17 5.64 3.77
CA SER A 43 16.98 5.84 2.96
C SER A 43 16.55 7.30 3.02
N LEU A 44 15.98 7.80 1.94
CA LEU A 44 15.36 9.12 1.89
C LEU A 44 13.88 8.95 1.62
N ASN A 45 13.04 9.57 2.46
CA ASN A 45 11.59 9.52 2.36
C ASN A 45 10.97 10.89 2.66
N ASN A 46 9.68 11.04 2.37
CA ASN A 46 8.96 12.29 2.62
C ASN A 46 9.04 12.77 4.07
N SER A 47 9.07 11.86 5.07
CA SER A 47 9.20 12.26 6.48
C SER A 47 10.54 12.91 6.78
N SER A 48 11.63 12.39 6.19
CA SER A 48 12.97 12.97 6.30
C SER A 48 12.98 14.37 5.68
N LEU A 49 12.40 14.52 4.50
CA LEU A 49 12.30 15.80 3.79
C LEU A 49 11.47 16.85 4.56
N MET A 50 10.33 16.44 5.11
CA MET A 50 9.46 17.32 5.91
C MET A 50 10.16 17.81 7.18
N THR A 51 11.01 16.96 7.79
CA THR A 51 11.78 17.34 8.99
C THR A 51 12.77 18.46 8.66
N ILE A 52 13.49 18.37 7.55
CA ILE A 52 14.41 19.41 7.06
C ILE A 52 13.67 20.73 6.84
N MET A 53 12.51 20.67 6.16
CA MET A 53 11.69 21.85 5.87
C MET A 53 11.17 22.52 7.14
N HIS A 54 10.74 21.71 8.13
CA HIS A 54 10.31 22.20 9.43
C HIS A 54 11.45 22.87 10.20
N ASP A 55 12.64 22.28 10.18
CA ASP A 55 13.80 22.74 10.95
C ASP A 55 14.53 23.92 10.29
N GLY A 56 14.05 24.40 9.13
CA GLY A 56 14.61 25.56 8.42
C GLY A 56 16.02 25.31 7.86
N ILE A 57 16.40 24.05 7.66
CA ILE A 57 17.68 23.68 7.07
C ILE A 57 17.66 24.07 5.59
N ASP A 58 18.70 24.77 5.13
CA ASP A 58 18.83 25.19 3.72
C ASP A 58 18.80 23.97 2.80
N PHE A 59 17.68 23.77 2.11
CA PHE A 59 17.44 22.61 1.27
C PHE A 59 18.30 22.60 0.00
N ALA A 60 18.63 23.78 -0.53
CA ALA A 60 19.16 23.93 -1.88
C ALA A 60 20.58 23.40 -2.05
N ASN A 61 21.36 23.36 -0.96
CA ASN A 61 22.79 23.01 -0.97
C ASN A 61 23.12 21.73 -0.19
N GLN A 62 22.12 20.98 0.27
CA GLN A 62 22.34 19.81 1.10
C GLN A 62 22.54 18.55 0.28
N GLN A 63 23.34 17.65 0.84
CA GLN A 63 23.56 16.31 0.32
C GLN A 63 22.66 15.31 1.07
N VAL A 64 22.33 14.22 0.41
CA VAL A 64 21.48 13.15 0.95
C VAL A 64 21.98 12.63 2.30
N HIS A 65 23.30 12.45 2.48
CA HIS A 65 23.87 11.92 3.72
C HIS A 65 23.54 12.74 4.97
N ALA A 66 23.35 14.06 4.81
CA ALA A 66 23.08 14.96 5.94
C ALA A 66 21.68 14.77 6.54
N VAL A 67 20.78 14.14 5.79
CA VAL A 67 19.34 14.10 6.12
C VAL A 67 18.69 12.74 5.92
N MET A 68 19.43 11.76 5.42
CA MET A 68 18.92 10.40 5.23
C MET A 68 18.55 9.74 6.57
N SER A 69 17.53 8.90 6.53
CA SER A 69 17.16 7.98 7.59
C SER A 69 17.99 6.69 7.52
N LYS A 70 17.76 5.80 8.49
CA LYS A 70 18.37 4.45 8.52
C LYS A 70 18.13 3.69 7.20
N PRO A 71 19.03 2.75 6.85
CA PRO A 71 18.82 1.85 5.72
C PRO A 71 17.48 1.13 5.79
N LEU A 72 16.93 0.83 4.62
CA LEU A 72 15.77 -0.05 4.51
C LEU A 72 16.14 -1.48 4.92
N PRO A 73 15.17 -2.28 5.41
CA PRO A 73 15.39 -3.70 5.62
C PRO A 73 15.77 -4.39 4.31
N GLU A 74 16.65 -5.37 4.40
CA GLU A 74 17.14 -6.15 3.27
C GLU A 74 16.62 -7.59 3.34
N ILE A 75 16.39 -8.21 2.18
CA ILE A 75 16.16 -9.65 2.05
C ILE A 75 17.03 -10.23 0.94
N ASP A 76 17.43 -11.49 1.06
CA ASP A 76 18.03 -12.21 -0.05
C ASP A 76 16.97 -12.58 -1.09
N ILE A 77 17.30 -12.55 -2.38
CA ILE A 77 16.40 -12.87 -3.49
C ILE A 77 15.84 -14.31 -3.42
N HIS A 78 16.52 -15.21 -2.73
CA HIS A 78 16.09 -16.59 -2.52
C HIS A 78 15.32 -16.79 -1.22
N SER A 79 15.07 -15.73 -0.46
CA SER A 79 14.29 -15.78 0.78
C SER A 79 12.83 -16.17 0.50
N ASP A 80 12.20 -16.80 1.48
CA ASP A 80 10.77 -17.11 1.38
C ASP A 80 9.94 -15.82 1.30
N HIS A 81 9.00 -15.76 0.37
CA HIS A 81 8.07 -14.63 0.22
C HIS A 81 7.37 -14.20 1.53
N ALA A 82 7.12 -15.12 2.47
CA ALA A 82 6.55 -14.84 3.78
C ALA A 82 7.39 -13.82 4.59
N GLU A 83 8.71 -13.80 4.38
CA GLU A 83 9.59 -12.81 4.98
C GLU A 83 9.32 -11.41 4.44
N ALA A 84 9.17 -11.26 3.12
CA ALA A 84 8.80 -9.99 2.51
C ALA A 84 7.45 -9.48 3.05
N TYR A 85 6.47 -10.37 3.21
CA TYR A 85 5.18 -10.05 3.84
C TYR A 85 5.36 -9.52 5.26
N ARG A 86 6.09 -10.26 6.09
CA ARG A 86 6.31 -9.91 7.50
C ARG A 86 6.96 -8.53 7.62
N ILE A 87 7.99 -8.26 6.84
CA ILE A 87 8.72 -6.99 6.88
C ILE A 87 7.82 -5.84 6.40
N LEU A 88 7.17 -5.97 5.23
CA LEU A 88 6.31 -4.90 4.72
C LEU A 88 5.11 -4.65 5.63
N LEU A 89 4.47 -5.68 6.17
CA LEU A 89 3.30 -5.54 7.05
C LEU A 89 3.66 -4.99 8.44
N SER A 90 4.92 -5.09 8.89
CA SER A 90 5.40 -4.55 10.17
C SER A 90 5.59 -3.02 10.22
N GLY A 91 5.21 -2.31 9.16
CA GLY A 91 5.28 -0.84 9.09
C GLY A 91 6.35 -0.30 8.14
N ASN A 92 7.18 -1.17 7.55
CA ASN A 92 8.12 -0.77 6.52
C ASN A 92 7.38 -0.49 5.19
N SER A 93 7.77 0.61 4.54
CA SER A 93 7.23 1.04 3.25
C SER A 93 7.83 0.26 2.07
N ALA A 94 9.07 -0.22 2.20
CA ALA A 94 9.79 -0.96 1.18
C ALA A 94 10.87 -1.86 1.79
N ILE A 95 11.41 -2.76 0.96
CA ILE A 95 12.50 -3.70 1.24
C ILE A 95 13.51 -3.59 0.10
N VAL A 96 14.81 -3.63 0.42
CA VAL A 96 15.85 -3.82 -0.59
C VAL A 96 16.05 -5.32 -0.80
N VAL A 97 15.90 -5.79 -2.03
CA VAL A 97 16.20 -7.17 -2.42
C VAL A 97 17.66 -7.24 -2.82
N CYS A 98 18.38 -8.16 -2.21
CA CYS A 98 19.80 -8.39 -2.44
C CYS A 98 20.02 -9.76 -3.11
N GLU A 99 21.01 -9.84 -4.00
CA GLU A 99 21.55 -11.11 -4.51
C GLU A 99 23.03 -11.16 -4.16
N ASN A 100 23.45 -12.13 -3.35
CA ASN A 100 24.83 -12.20 -2.82
C ASN A 100 25.27 -10.89 -2.14
N ASP A 101 24.45 -10.35 -1.24
CA ASP A 101 24.64 -9.06 -0.54
C ASP A 101 24.68 -7.81 -1.44
N LEU A 102 24.36 -7.94 -2.73
CA LEU A 102 24.29 -6.81 -3.66
C LEU A 102 22.84 -6.37 -3.85
N PRO A 103 22.48 -5.10 -3.58
CA PRO A 103 21.16 -4.57 -3.87
C PRO A 103 20.85 -4.68 -5.37
N VAL A 104 19.77 -5.39 -5.71
CA VAL A 104 19.33 -5.61 -7.11
C VAL A 104 17.93 -5.07 -7.38
N ALA A 105 17.08 -4.95 -6.36
CA ALA A 105 15.73 -4.42 -6.53
C ALA A 105 15.19 -3.74 -5.26
N LEU A 106 14.13 -2.96 -5.42
CA LEU A 106 13.30 -2.49 -4.32
C LEU A 106 11.93 -3.18 -4.41
N LEU A 107 11.47 -3.77 -3.31
CA LEU A 107 10.17 -4.41 -3.21
C LEU A 107 9.26 -3.63 -2.26
N THR A 108 8.06 -3.33 -2.70
CA THR A 108 7.04 -2.58 -1.96
C THR A 108 5.73 -3.37 -1.84
N ARG A 109 4.77 -2.80 -1.11
CA ARG A 109 3.43 -3.41 -1.00
C ARG A 109 2.68 -3.45 -2.33
N ILE A 110 2.88 -2.46 -3.20
CA ILE A 110 2.20 -2.43 -4.51
C ILE A 110 2.71 -3.57 -5.41
N ASP A 111 4.00 -3.90 -5.33
CA ASP A 111 4.58 -5.01 -6.10
C ASP A 111 3.96 -6.35 -5.70
N LEU A 112 3.71 -6.56 -4.40
CA LEU A 112 3.00 -7.75 -3.91
C LEU A 112 1.57 -7.82 -4.44
N ILE A 113 0.86 -6.70 -4.46
CA ILE A 113 -0.51 -6.63 -5.00
C ILE A 113 -0.49 -6.96 -6.50
N ASP A 114 0.40 -6.33 -7.26
CA ASP A 114 0.55 -6.54 -8.69
C ASP A 114 0.91 -8.00 -9.02
N PHE A 115 1.77 -8.62 -8.22
CA PHE A 115 2.10 -10.03 -8.34
C PHE A 115 0.85 -10.91 -8.24
N TRP A 116 0.01 -10.71 -7.22
CA TRP A 116 -1.21 -11.50 -7.04
C TRP A 116 -2.24 -11.22 -8.12
N VAL A 117 -2.45 -9.96 -8.51
CA VAL A 117 -3.34 -9.60 -9.62
C VAL A 117 -2.94 -10.35 -10.89
N LYS A 118 -1.65 -10.35 -11.25
CA LYS A 118 -1.11 -11.10 -12.40
C LYS A 118 -1.26 -12.61 -12.23
N ARG A 119 -1.07 -13.13 -11.01
CA ARG A 119 -1.18 -14.57 -10.71
C ARG A 119 -2.61 -15.09 -10.83
N TYR A 120 -3.59 -14.33 -10.36
CA TYR A 120 -5.02 -14.66 -10.42
C TYR A 120 -5.64 -14.43 -11.81
N ALA A 121 -5.09 -13.51 -12.59
CA ALA A 121 -5.49 -13.34 -13.99
C ALA A 121 -5.33 -14.63 -14.80
N LYS A 122 -4.34 -15.47 -14.49
CA LYS A 122 -4.14 -16.80 -15.10
C LYS A 122 -5.29 -17.78 -14.82
N TYR A 123 -6.05 -17.55 -13.75
CA TYR A 123 -7.25 -18.32 -13.40
C TYR A 123 -8.56 -17.65 -13.87
N GLY A 124 -8.47 -16.61 -14.71
CA GLY A 124 -9.62 -15.90 -15.24
C GLY A 124 -10.24 -14.87 -14.29
N ILE A 125 -9.63 -14.62 -13.13
CA ILE A 125 -10.07 -13.61 -12.16
C ILE A 125 -9.44 -12.27 -12.55
N ARG A 126 -10.27 -11.26 -12.82
CA ARG A 126 -9.82 -9.90 -13.14
C ARG A 126 -10.23 -8.92 -12.05
N PHE A 127 -9.30 -8.05 -11.68
CA PHE A 127 -9.50 -6.98 -10.72
C PHE A 127 -9.63 -5.65 -11.46
N HIS A 128 -10.61 -4.84 -11.05
CA HIS A 128 -10.79 -3.46 -11.50
C HIS A 128 -10.72 -2.57 -10.27
N PHE A 129 -9.62 -1.84 -10.12
CA PHE A 129 -9.47 -0.86 -9.05
C PHE A 129 -10.13 0.45 -9.50
N LEU A 130 -11.08 0.91 -8.71
CA LEU A 130 -11.85 2.13 -8.96
C LEU A 130 -11.68 3.07 -7.78
N ASP A 131 -11.78 4.36 -8.06
CA ASP A 131 -11.93 5.33 -7.00
C ASP A 131 -13.29 5.14 -6.30
N THR A 132 -13.32 5.30 -4.99
CA THR A 132 -14.51 5.07 -4.16
C THR A 132 -15.20 6.37 -3.75
N HIS A 133 -14.75 7.52 -4.26
CA HIS A 133 -15.40 8.82 -4.02
C HIS A 133 -16.86 8.90 -4.52
N SER A 134 -17.28 8.04 -5.46
CA SER A 134 -18.66 7.97 -5.95
C SER A 134 -19.13 6.53 -6.10
N ALA A 135 -20.20 6.16 -5.39
CA ALA A 135 -20.84 4.86 -5.56
C ALA A 135 -21.42 4.70 -6.98
N GLU A 136 -21.78 5.78 -7.66
CA GLU A 136 -22.24 5.79 -9.04
C GLU A 136 -21.16 5.34 -10.03
N GLU A 137 -19.89 5.67 -9.78
CA GLU A 137 -18.77 5.18 -10.61
C GLU A 137 -18.63 3.67 -10.51
N ILE A 138 -18.74 3.12 -9.30
CA ILE A 138 -18.74 1.68 -9.06
C ILE A 138 -19.90 1.02 -9.80
N VAL A 139 -21.11 1.59 -9.71
CA VAL A 139 -22.29 1.07 -10.42
C VAL A 139 -22.09 1.06 -11.94
N ARG A 140 -21.50 2.13 -12.51
CA ARG A 140 -21.21 2.20 -13.96
C ARG A 140 -20.19 1.17 -14.42
N ALA A 141 -19.29 0.74 -13.55
CA ALA A 141 -18.27 -0.25 -13.87
C ALA A 141 -18.76 -1.71 -13.77
N ILE A 142 -19.98 -1.95 -13.27
CA ILE A 142 -20.55 -3.30 -13.19
C ILE A 142 -20.74 -3.86 -14.60
N THR A 143 -20.28 -5.08 -14.81
CA THR A 143 -20.45 -5.83 -16.07
C THR A 143 -21.14 -7.17 -15.79
N GLU A 144 -21.58 -7.86 -16.85
CA GLU A 144 -22.11 -9.23 -16.76
C GLU A 144 -21.13 -10.24 -16.14
N ARG A 145 -19.82 -9.92 -16.14
CA ARG A 145 -18.75 -10.75 -15.57
C ARG A 145 -18.41 -10.38 -14.12
N THR A 146 -18.95 -9.28 -13.60
CA THR A 146 -18.74 -8.88 -12.21
C THR A 146 -19.37 -9.93 -11.29
N ARG A 147 -18.61 -10.35 -10.27
CA ARG A 147 -19.04 -11.33 -9.26
C ARG A 147 -18.90 -10.83 -7.83
N MET A 148 -18.09 -9.79 -7.62
CA MET A 148 -17.86 -9.19 -6.31
C MET A 148 -17.57 -7.69 -6.46
N ILE A 149 -18.07 -6.91 -5.51
CA ILE A 149 -17.73 -5.52 -5.24
C ILE A 149 -17.17 -5.50 -3.82
N TRP A 150 -15.93 -5.04 -3.66
CA TRP A 150 -15.28 -4.90 -2.35
C TRP A 150 -15.01 -3.42 -2.09
N ILE A 151 -15.51 -2.89 -0.98
CA ILE A 151 -15.31 -1.49 -0.58
C ILE A 151 -14.85 -1.40 0.87
N GLU A 152 -14.11 -0.33 1.19
CA GLU A 152 -13.82 0.09 2.57
C GLU A 152 -14.66 1.36 2.83
N SER A 153 -15.39 1.42 3.94
CA SER A 153 -16.17 2.61 4.31
C SER A 153 -16.27 2.73 5.84
N PRO A 154 -15.65 3.77 6.45
CA PRO A 154 -14.87 4.85 5.82
C PRO A 154 -13.52 4.37 5.24
N THR A 155 -13.08 4.95 4.12
CA THR A 155 -11.77 4.62 3.53
C THR A 155 -10.60 5.13 4.39
N ASN A 156 -9.49 4.42 4.40
CA ASN A 156 -8.25 4.90 5.03
C ASN A 156 -7.32 5.56 3.99
N PRO A 157 -6.73 6.74 4.22
CA PRO A 157 -6.85 7.63 5.39
C PRO A 157 -7.87 8.76 5.25
N LEU A 158 -8.47 8.92 4.07
CA LEU A 158 -9.31 10.08 3.73
C LEU A 158 -10.70 10.04 4.38
N LEU A 159 -11.07 8.91 4.99
CA LEU A 159 -12.35 8.65 5.65
C LEU A 159 -13.55 8.90 4.73
N ASN A 160 -13.39 8.62 3.43
CA ASN A 160 -14.48 8.75 2.47
C ASN A 160 -15.57 7.73 2.81
N ILE A 161 -16.82 8.17 2.78
CA ILE A 161 -17.98 7.31 3.00
C ILE A 161 -18.55 6.91 1.65
N VAL A 162 -18.64 5.60 1.42
CA VAL A 162 -19.28 5.03 0.24
C VAL A 162 -20.74 4.71 0.56
N ASP A 163 -21.67 5.07 -0.33
CA ASP A 163 -23.09 4.73 -0.17
C ASP A 163 -23.34 3.22 -0.40
N ILE A 164 -23.21 2.45 0.68
CA ILE A 164 -23.43 1.00 0.71
C ILE A 164 -24.86 0.66 0.27
N GLY A 165 -25.85 1.46 0.66
CA GLY A 165 -27.25 1.20 0.35
C GLY A 165 -27.55 1.34 -1.14
N LEU A 166 -26.95 2.33 -1.81
CA LEU A 166 -27.02 2.48 -3.26
C LEU A 166 -26.40 1.27 -3.97
N LEU A 167 -25.21 0.83 -3.54
CA LEU A 167 -24.54 -0.34 -4.13
C LEU A 167 -25.37 -1.62 -3.93
N ALA A 168 -25.91 -1.83 -2.72
CA ALA A 168 -26.76 -2.96 -2.41
C ALA A 168 -28.03 -2.99 -3.28
N LYS A 169 -28.61 -1.82 -3.57
CA LYS A 169 -29.79 -1.70 -4.45
C LYS A 169 -29.47 -1.87 -5.94
N LYS A 170 -28.28 -1.47 -6.39
CA LYS A 170 -27.90 -1.43 -7.81
C LYS A 170 -27.17 -2.69 -8.27
N LYS A 171 -26.55 -3.46 -7.36
CA LYS A 171 -25.96 -4.76 -7.70
C LYS A 171 -27.05 -5.75 -8.12
N THR A 172 -26.71 -6.65 -9.03
CA THR A 172 -27.54 -7.81 -9.32
C THR A 172 -27.37 -8.87 -8.22
N SER A 173 -28.35 -9.77 -8.06
CA SER A 173 -28.36 -10.78 -6.99
C SER A 173 -27.19 -11.76 -7.03
N ASN A 174 -26.51 -11.90 -8.17
CA ASN A 174 -25.34 -12.75 -8.35
C ASN A 174 -23.99 -12.06 -8.05
N ILE A 175 -24.01 -10.81 -7.55
CA ILE A 175 -22.82 -10.05 -7.16
C ILE A 175 -22.77 -9.96 -5.64
N TRP A 176 -21.63 -10.38 -5.07
CA TRP A 176 -21.33 -10.21 -3.65
C TRP A 176 -20.88 -8.77 -3.38
N LEU A 177 -21.51 -8.09 -2.43
CA LEU A 177 -21.08 -6.81 -1.88
C LEU A 177 -20.40 -7.07 -0.54
N VAL A 178 -19.09 -6.84 -0.51
CA VAL A 178 -18.24 -6.97 0.66
C VAL A 178 -17.87 -5.58 1.17
N VAL A 179 -18.10 -5.33 2.46
CA VAL A 179 -17.78 -4.06 3.11
C VAL A 179 -16.74 -4.31 4.20
N ASP A 180 -15.54 -3.78 4.01
CA ASP A 180 -14.58 -3.61 5.10
C ASP A 180 -15.05 -2.46 5.99
N ASN A 181 -15.56 -2.83 7.18
CA ASN A 181 -16.10 -1.93 8.20
C ASN A 181 -15.11 -1.80 9.38
N THR A 182 -13.82 -2.01 9.14
CA THR A 182 -12.76 -1.95 10.15
C THR A 182 -12.71 -0.61 10.87
N PHE A 183 -12.82 0.52 10.15
CA PHE A 183 -12.68 1.86 10.74
C PHE A 183 -13.90 2.31 11.53
N ALA A 184 -15.10 2.12 10.97
CA ALA A 184 -16.32 2.50 11.68
C ALA A 184 -16.65 1.56 12.85
N THR A 185 -16.21 0.30 12.80
CA THR A 185 -16.59 -0.77 13.76
C THR A 185 -18.11 -1.06 13.75
N PRO A 186 -18.57 -2.18 14.31
CA PRO A 186 -20.02 -2.47 14.44
C PRO A 186 -20.78 -1.47 15.32
N PHE A 187 -20.07 -0.68 16.14
CA PHE A 187 -20.66 0.26 17.08
C PHE A 187 -21.16 1.53 16.39
N PHE A 188 -20.36 2.12 15.47
CA PHE A 188 -20.71 3.37 14.80
C PHE A 188 -21.36 3.18 13.42
N GLN A 189 -21.18 2.01 12.79
CA GLN A 189 -21.88 1.64 11.57
C GLN A 189 -22.38 0.21 11.73
N ARG A 190 -23.65 -0.04 11.39
CA ARG A 190 -24.23 -1.39 11.29
C ARG A 190 -24.47 -1.73 9.83
N PRO A 191 -23.42 -2.07 9.04
CA PRO A 191 -23.57 -2.19 7.60
C PRO A 191 -24.60 -3.25 7.20
N LEU A 192 -24.86 -4.28 8.01
CA LEU A 192 -25.83 -5.34 7.67
C LEU A 192 -27.23 -4.75 7.36
N THR A 193 -27.61 -3.66 8.02
CA THR A 193 -28.90 -3.01 7.75
C THR A 193 -28.93 -2.26 6.41
N LEU A 194 -27.78 -2.06 5.77
CA LEU A 194 -27.61 -1.36 4.49
C LEU A 194 -27.57 -2.33 3.30
N GLY A 195 -27.64 -3.64 3.54
CA GLY A 195 -27.71 -4.68 2.51
C GLY A 195 -26.40 -5.22 1.89
N PRO A 196 -25.20 -5.12 2.50
CA PRO A 196 -24.05 -5.89 2.05
C PRO A 196 -24.26 -7.37 2.33
N ASP A 197 -23.65 -8.22 1.50
CA ASP A 197 -23.71 -9.68 1.68
C ASP A 197 -22.65 -10.16 2.69
N ILE A 198 -21.50 -9.46 2.77
CA ILE A 198 -20.39 -9.79 3.68
C ILE A 198 -19.87 -8.52 4.33
N ILE A 199 -19.55 -8.59 5.62
CA ILE A 199 -18.83 -7.54 6.34
C ILE A 199 -17.51 -8.11 6.85
N VAL A 200 -16.44 -7.36 6.63
CA VAL A 200 -15.10 -7.70 7.09
C VAL A 200 -14.68 -6.70 8.16
N HIS A 201 -14.01 -7.21 9.19
CA HIS A 201 -13.42 -6.41 10.25
C HIS A 201 -12.00 -6.87 10.52
N SER A 202 -11.06 -5.94 10.63
CA SER A 202 -9.73 -6.21 11.20
C SER A 202 -9.84 -6.22 12.72
N THR A 203 -9.69 -7.40 13.30
CA THR A 203 -9.73 -7.61 14.76
C THR A 203 -8.52 -7.03 15.48
N THR A 204 -7.41 -6.81 14.76
CA THR A 204 -6.15 -6.28 15.30
C THR A 204 -6.09 -4.75 15.39
N LYS A 205 -7.06 -4.02 14.81
CA LYS A 205 -7.15 -2.56 14.89
C LYS A 205 -8.08 -2.11 16.03
N TYR A 206 -9.29 -1.64 15.71
CA TYR A 206 -10.18 -0.98 16.67
C TYR A 206 -11.00 -1.94 17.54
N LEU A 207 -11.27 -3.15 17.06
CA LEU A 207 -11.96 -4.18 17.86
C LEU A 207 -11.05 -4.80 18.93
N GLY A 208 -9.73 -4.79 18.72
CA GLY A 208 -8.75 -5.34 19.65
C GLY A 208 -8.47 -4.44 20.86
N GLY A 209 -8.76 -3.14 20.79
CA GLY A 209 -8.62 -2.16 21.88
C GLY A 209 -7.18 -1.92 22.38
N HIS A 210 -6.28 -2.86 22.18
CA HIS A 210 -4.85 -2.88 22.47
C HIS A 210 -4.17 -3.67 21.35
N SER A 211 -2.99 -3.22 20.93
CA SER A 211 -2.15 -3.86 19.93
C SER A 211 -1.87 -5.33 20.28
N GLY A 212 -2.65 -6.26 19.73
CA GLY A 212 -2.34 -7.70 19.82
C GLY A 212 -3.49 -8.71 19.97
N LEU A 213 -4.67 -8.53 19.36
CA LEU A 213 -5.66 -9.63 19.32
C LEU A 213 -6.12 -9.96 17.89
N LEU A 214 -5.82 -11.18 17.43
CA LEU A 214 -6.56 -11.86 16.36
C LEU A 214 -7.68 -12.65 17.04
N SER A 215 -8.95 -12.31 16.79
CA SER A 215 -10.07 -13.17 17.16
C SER A 215 -10.71 -13.76 15.91
N LEU A 216 -10.63 -15.08 15.75
CA LEU A 216 -11.53 -15.85 14.90
C LEU A 216 -12.88 -15.93 15.63
N LEU A 217 -13.94 -15.36 15.08
CA LEU A 217 -15.29 -15.69 15.52
C LEU A 217 -15.83 -16.75 14.57
N ASN A 218 -15.92 -17.96 15.09
CA ASN A 218 -16.60 -19.08 14.49
C ASN A 218 -17.88 -19.24 15.31
N ASP A 219 -19.03 -18.94 14.72
CA ASP A 219 -20.32 -19.28 15.33
C ASP A 219 -21.07 -20.23 14.39
N SER A 220 -21.30 -21.42 14.95
CA SER A 220 -22.12 -22.55 14.50
C SER A 220 -23.61 -22.27 14.51
#